data_AF-A0A7X8SQ27-F1
#
_entry.id   AF-A0A7X8SQ27-F1
#
_cell.length_a   1.000
_cell.length_b   1.000
_cell.length_c   1.000
_cell.angle_alpha   90.00
_cell.angle_beta   90.00
_cell.angle_gamma   90.00
#
_symmetry.space_group_name_H-M   'P 1'
#
loop_
_entity.id
_entity.type
_entity.pdbx_description
1 polymer ?
#
loop_
_entity_poly.entity_id
_entity_poly.type
_entity_poly.pdbx_seq_one_letter_code
_entity_poly.pdbx_strand_id
1 'polypeptide(L)'
;MTSNFFDANYATIEFKVSRLIDTIKDHPERRLKARKDFYIKYGFSKKSNYGFGKSEIDFLEWEIKRGVLDKKYNNHWWYNTNLKYIYLSTLASYYYENGQTDTSNLIPVQKWIDYFNAPSAITWYRAHNSTILFACDTYSSLIDKEPYHEQVFIQEVINRVLYMEKVVEGKCKYLGFIGRFIADPKFSVVDKLTKVKQLYPTAYPLHQSKLNFSITNLI
;
A
#
# COMPACT_ATOMS: atom_id res chain seq x y z
N MET A 1 -8.97 36.92 10.56
CA MET A 1 -9.35 36.73 9.14
C MET A 1 -8.36 35.78 8.45
N THR A 2 -8.25 34.53 8.91
CA THR A 2 -7.29 33.56 8.36
C THR A 2 -7.92 32.20 8.07
N SER A 3 -9.13 31.86 8.54
CA SER A 3 -9.70 30.52 8.30
C SER A 3 -10.12 30.30 6.83
N ASN A 4 -10.64 31.32 6.14
CA ASN A 4 -11.19 31.13 4.78
C ASN A 4 -10.16 30.83 3.68
N PHE A 5 -8.89 31.21 3.85
CA PHE A 5 -7.84 30.94 2.86
C PHE A 5 -7.26 29.53 3.00
N PHE A 6 -7.18 29.02 4.24
CA PHE A 6 -6.74 27.65 4.50
C PHE A 6 -7.79 26.64 3.99
N ASP A 7 -9.07 26.83 4.31
CA ASP A 7 -10.18 25.95 3.90
C ASP A 7 -10.36 25.82 2.39
N ALA A 8 -10.16 26.90 1.62
CA ALA A 8 -10.23 26.87 0.16
C ALA A 8 -9.08 26.05 -0.48
N ASN A 9 -7.90 26.03 0.15
CA ASN A 9 -6.76 25.27 -0.34
C ASN A 9 -6.97 23.75 -0.13
N TYR A 10 -7.57 23.35 1.01
CA TYR A 10 -7.95 21.97 1.29
C TYR A 10 -8.92 21.39 0.28
N ALA A 11 -10.03 22.09 0.04
CA ALA A 11 -11.03 21.69 -0.94
C ALA A 11 -10.41 21.58 -2.35
N THR A 12 -9.45 22.45 -2.66
CA THR A 12 -8.73 22.42 -3.94
C THR A 12 -7.78 21.21 -4.05
N ILE A 13 -7.07 20.86 -2.99
CA ILE A 13 -6.16 19.70 -2.96
C ILE A 13 -6.98 18.41 -3.06
N GLU A 14 -7.99 18.23 -2.22
CA GLU A 14 -8.85 17.04 -2.25
C GLU A 14 -9.55 16.88 -3.60
N PHE A 15 -9.97 17.99 -4.21
CA PHE A 15 -10.51 17.98 -5.58
C PHE A 15 -9.48 17.50 -6.60
N LYS A 16 -8.24 18.01 -6.57
CA LYS A 16 -7.15 17.57 -7.46
C LYS A 16 -6.87 16.06 -7.32
N VAL A 17 -6.79 15.56 -6.09
CA VAL A 17 -6.55 14.14 -5.83
C VAL A 17 -7.73 13.30 -6.31
N SER A 18 -8.97 13.73 -6.06
CA SER A 18 -10.18 13.05 -6.52
C SER A 18 -10.24 12.98 -8.05
N ARG A 19 -9.87 14.08 -8.74
CA ARG A 19 -9.76 14.11 -10.21
C ARG A 19 -8.71 13.13 -10.72
N LEU A 20 -7.56 13.01 -10.06
CA LEU A 20 -6.57 11.97 -10.39
C LEU A 20 -7.19 10.58 -10.26
N ILE A 21 -7.83 10.28 -9.12
CA ILE A 21 -8.47 8.97 -8.90
C ILE A 21 -9.49 8.65 -10.00
N ASP A 22 -10.32 9.61 -10.40
CA ASP A 22 -11.27 9.41 -11.49
C ASP A 22 -10.61 9.03 -12.82
N THR A 23 -9.41 9.55 -13.10
CA THR A 23 -8.70 9.27 -14.36
C THR A 23 -8.02 7.89 -14.40
N ILE A 24 -7.77 7.28 -13.23
CA ILE A 24 -7.03 6.03 -13.11
C ILE A 24 -7.88 4.85 -12.61
N LYS A 25 -9.07 5.11 -12.05
CA LYS A 25 -9.82 4.08 -11.31
C LYS A 25 -10.10 2.82 -12.11
N ASP A 26 -10.52 2.95 -13.36
CA ASP A 26 -10.83 1.80 -14.23
C ASP A 26 -9.64 1.34 -15.09
N HIS A 27 -8.43 1.84 -14.80
CA HIS A 27 -7.24 1.67 -15.64
C HIS A 27 -6.04 1.17 -14.81
N PRO A 28 -5.91 -0.15 -14.60
CA PRO A 28 -4.85 -0.72 -13.74
C PRO A 28 -3.44 -0.29 -14.16
N GLU A 29 -3.18 -0.18 -15.46
CA GLU A 29 -1.92 0.32 -16.02
C GLU A 29 -1.65 1.78 -15.66
N ARG A 30 -2.69 2.62 -15.60
CA ARG A 30 -2.56 4.02 -15.15
C ARG A 30 -2.36 4.12 -13.64
N ARG A 31 -2.96 3.21 -12.86
CA ARG A 31 -2.65 3.09 -11.42
C ARG A 31 -1.18 2.77 -11.22
N LEU A 32 -0.64 1.78 -11.93
CA LEU A 32 0.78 1.43 -11.88
C LEU A 32 1.68 2.59 -12.28
N LYS A 33 1.35 3.29 -13.37
CA LYS A 33 2.11 4.48 -13.78
C LYS A 33 2.11 5.55 -12.69
N ALA A 34 0.94 5.87 -12.12
CA ALA A 34 0.82 6.86 -11.05
C ALA A 34 1.68 6.50 -9.82
N ARG A 35 1.71 5.21 -9.44
CA ARG A 35 2.57 4.74 -8.34
C ARG A 35 4.06 4.79 -8.67
N LYS A 36 4.45 4.40 -9.90
CA LYS A 36 5.84 4.51 -10.37
C LYS A 36 6.32 5.96 -10.34
N ASP A 37 5.53 6.88 -10.88
CA ASP A 37 5.84 8.32 -10.89
C ASP A 37 5.94 8.86 -9.45
N PHE A 38 5.02 8.46 -8.56
CA PHE A 38 5.07 8.80 -7.14
C PHE A 38 6.38 8.38 -6.50
N TYR A 39 6.82 7.13 -6.69
CA TYR A 39 8.03 6.62 -6.04
C TYR A 39 9.34 7.03 -6.73
N ILE A 40 9.31 7.47 -7.99
CA ILE A 40 10.46 8.18 -8.58
C ILE A 40 10.77 9.44 -7.77
N LYS A 41 9.74 10.16 -7.32
CA LYS A 41 9.89 11.37 -6.50
C LYS A 41 10.07 11.07 -5.00
N TYR A 42 9.27 10.16 -4.46
CA TYR A 42 9.11 9.91 -3.01
C TYR A 42 9.66 8.56 -2.55
N GLY A 43 10.43 7.87 -3.38
CA GLY A 43 11.06 6.58 -3.03
C GLY A 43 12.26 6.72 -2.10
N PHE A 44 12.93 7.86 -2.09
CA PHE A 44 14.03 8.23 -1.16
C PHE A 44 15.12 7.16 -0.95
N SER A 45 15.49 6.45 -2.01
CA SER A 45 16.63 5.52 -1.97
C SER A 45 17.17 5.26 -3.38
N LYS A 46 18.50 5.16 -3.50
CA LYS A 46 19.19 4.83 -4.75
C LYS A 46 19.31 3.32 -5.02
N LYS A 47 18.89 2.46 -4.08
CA LYS A 47 19.01 0.99 -4.22
C LYS A 47 18.07 0.39 -5.26
N SER A 48 17.05 1.13 -5.70
CA SER A 48 16.12 0.76 -6.77
C SER A 48 15.54 2.05 -7.38
N ASN A 49 14.96 1.96 -8.59
CA ASN A 49 14.30 3.09 -9.25
C ASN A 49 13.10 3.66 -8.46
N TYR A 50 12.60 2.92 -7.47
CA TYR A 50 11.42 3.28 -6.67
C TYR A 50 11.73 3.40 -5.17
N GLY A 51 13.00 3.31 -4.79
CA GLY A 51 13.46 3.35 -3.41
C GLY A 51 12.70 2.43 -2.46
N PHE A 52 12.16 2.96 -1.36
CA PHE A 52 11.35 2.22 -0.39
C PHE A 52 10.01 1.74 -0.96
N GLY A 53 9.55 2.26 -2.10
CA GLY A 53 8.32 1.84 -2.76
C GLY A 53 8.42 0.59 -3.62
N LYS A 54 9.61 0.01 -3.80
CA LYS A 54 9.82 -1.11 -4.73
C LYS A 54 8.90 -2.30 -4.43
N SER A 55 8.72 -2.66 -3.17
CA SER A 55 7.82 -3.74 -2.76
C SER A 55 6.37 -3.49 -3.11
N GLU A 56 5.90 -2.24 -3.02
CA GLU A 56 4.52 -1.89 -3.40
C GLU A 56 4.35 -1.95 -4.92
N ILE A 57 5.35 -1.53 -5.70
CA ILE A 57 5.31 -1.65 -7.17
C ILE A 57 5.23 -3.12 -7.59
N ASP A 58 6.03 -4.00 -6.97
CA ASP A 58 6.01 -5.43 -7.26
C ASP A 58 4.65 -6.07 -6.91
N PHE A 59 4.06 -5.62 -5.80
CA PHE A 59 2.74 -6.08 -5.37
C PHE A 59 1.65 -5.60 -6.34
N LEU A 60 1.69 -4.34 -6.76
CA LEU A 60 0.75 -3.79 -7.73
C LEU A 60 0.84 -4.48 -9.10
N GLU A 61 2.04 -4.80 -9.57
CA GLU A 61 2.22 -5.60 -10.79
C GLU A 61 1.59 -7.00 -10.66
N TRP A 62 1.69 -7.61 -9.47
CA TRP A 62 0.96 -8.84 -9.17
C TRP A 62 -0.56 -8.63 -9.12
N GLU A 63 -1.08 -7.56 -8.51
CA GLU A 63 -2.52 -7.24 -8.48
C GLU A 63 -3.09 -7.12 -9.89
N ILE A 64 -2.37 -6.42 -10.78
CA ILE A 64 -2.73 -6.26 -12.19
C ILE A 64 -2.74 -7.61 -12.89
N LYS A 65 -1.67 -8.40 -12.75
CA LYS A 65 -1.56 -9.72 -13.38
C LYS A 65 -2.64 -10.68 -12.89
N ARG A 66 -2.99 -10.60 -11.60
CA ARG A 66 -4.04 -11.42 -10.99
C ARG A 66 -5.45 -11.02 -11.43
N GLY A 67 -5.62 -9.78 -11.90
CA GLY A 67 -6.89 -9.25 -12.38
C GLY A 67 -7.79 -8.67 -11.29
N VAL A 68 -7.29 -8.47 -10.06
CA VAL A 68 -8.09 -7.95 -8.94
C VAL A 68 -8.48 -6.47 -9.12
N LEU A 69 -7.86 -5.77 -10.07
CA LEU A 69 -8.09 -4.36 -10.37
C LEU A 69 -8.98 -4.15 -11.61
N ASP A 70 -9.50 -5.21 -12.23
CA ASP A 70 -10.46 -5.11 -13.33
C ASP A 70 -11.71 -4.33 -12.89
N LYS A 71 -12.22 -3.44 -13.75
CA LYS A 71 -13.42 -2.62 -13.51
C LYS A 71 -14.63 -3.43 -13.05
N LYS A 72 -14.79 -4.67 -13.53
CA LYS A 72 -15.90 -5.54 -13.12
C LYS A 72 -15.89 -5.88 -11.62
N TYR A 73 -14.75 -5.68 -10.95
CA TYR A 73 -14.57 -5.89 -9.51
C TYR A 73 -14.51 -4.57 -8.72
N ASN A 74 -15.05 -3.47 -9.27
CA ASN A 74 -15.05 -2.17 -8.59
C ASN A 74 -15.82 -2.15 -7.26
N ASN A 75 -16.61 -3.18 -6.98
CA ASN A 75 -17.34 -3.41 -5.74
C ASN A 75 -16.65 -4.44 -4.82
N HIS A 76 -15.41 -4.83 -5.10
CA HIS A 76 -14.60 -5.75 -4.30
C HIS A 76 -13.48 -5.05 -3.53
N TRP A 77 -12.90 -5.74 -2.55
CA TRP A 77 -12.00 -5.13 -1.58
C TRP A 77 -10.68 -4.68 -2.21
N TRP A 78 -10.03 -5.54 -3.01
CA TRP A 78 -8.74 -5.25 -3.64
C TRP A 78 -8.77 -3.97 -4.50
N TYR A 79 -9.78 -3.86 -5.36
CA TYR A 79 -9.95 -2.69 -6.23
C TYR A 79 -9.99 -1.39 -5.42
N ASN A 80 -10.77 -1.37 -4.34
CA ASN A 80 -11.02 -0.18 -3.52
C ASN A 80 -9.86 0.15 -2.58
N THR A 81 -9.25 -0.88 -1.97
CA THR A 81 -8.07 -0.72 -1.11
C THR A 81 -6.90 -0.13 -1.88
N ASN A 82 -6.64 -0.62 -3.10
CA ASN A 82 -5.60 -0.07 -3.96
C ASN A 82 -5.85 1.41 -4.32
N LEU A 83 -7.10 1.80 -4.63
CA LEU A 83 -7.44 3.21 -4.88
C LEU A 83 -7.29 4.08 -3.65
N LYS A 84 -7.73 3.60 -2.49
CA LYS A 84 -7.59 4.32 -1.23
C LYS A 84 -6.13 4.52 -0.86
N TYR A 85 -5.28 3.55 -1.17
CA TYR A 85 -3.84 3.66 -1.03
C TYR A 85 -3.25 4.78 -1.89
N ILE A 86 -3.60 4.80 -3.19
CA ILE A 86 -3.17 5.87 -4.10
C ILE A 86 -3.69 7.23 -3.61
N TYR A 87 -4.96 7.31 -3.20
CA TYR A 87 -5.58 8.54 -2.74
C TYR A 87 -4.85 9.12 -1.52
N LEU A 88 -4.68 8.34 -0.45
CA LEU A 88 -4.10 8.84 0.81
C LEU A 88 -2.63 9.21 0.68
N SER A 89 -1.83 8.41 -0.05
CA SER A 89 -0.42 8.74 -0.29
C SER A 89 -0.26 9.96 -1.19
N THR A 90 -1.11 10.12 -2.21
CA THR A 90 -1.09 11.31 -3.08
C THR A 90 -1.55 12.56 -2.34
N LEU A 91 -2.62 12.46 -1.54
CA LEU A 91 -3.10 13.54 -0.70
C LEU A 91 -2.01 14.06 0.23
N ALA A 92 -1.30 13.14 0.90
CA ALA A 92 -0.16 13.49 1.73
C ALA A 92 0.94 14.22 0.95
N SER A 93 1.24 13.80 -0.29
CA SER A 93 2.26 14.47 -1.10
C SER A 93 1.87 15.91 -1.46
N TYR A 94 0.60 16.17 -1.76
CA TYR A 94 0.13 17.52 -2.00
C TYR A 94 0.18 18.38 -0.74
N TYR A 95 -0.24 17.86 0.41
CA TYR A 95 -0.11 18.59 1.68
C TYR A 95 1.34 18.91 2.01
N TYR A 96 2.23 17.93 1.87
CA TYR A 96 3.67 18.12 2.07
C TYR A 96 4.26 19.19 1.14
N GLU A 97 3.96 19.15 -0.16
CA GLU A 97 4.42 20.14 -1.14
C GLU A 97 3.90 21.56 -0.87
N ASN A 98 2.75 21.70 -0.20
CA ASN A 98 2.17 22.98 0.18
C ASN A 98 2.60 23.43 1.59
N GLY A 99 3.59 22.77 2.20
CA GLY A 99 4.13 23.13 3.51
C GLY A 99 3.20 22.79 4.68
N GLN A 100 2.19 21.95 4.46
CA GLN A 100 1.28 21.54 5.51
C GLN A 100 1.82 20.31 6.24
N THR A 101 1.95 20.44 7.55
CA THR A 101 2.62 19.42 8.39
C THR A 101 1.70 18.77 9.42
N ASP A 102 0.55 19.38 9.73
CA ASP A 102 -0.46 18.80 10.64
C ASP A 102 -1.69 18.34 9.86
N THR A 103 -1.85 17.02 9.85
CA THR A 103 -2.99 16.27 9.29
C THR A 103 -3.38 15.18 10.28
N SER A 104 -3.20 15.44 11.57
CA SER A 104 -3.38 14.46 12.65
C SER A 104 -4.80 13.86 12.71
N ASN A 105 -5.80 14.56 12.16
CA ASN A 105 -7.16 14.07 11.97
C ASN A 105 -7.28 12.92 10.95
N LEU A 106 -6.27 12.71 10.09
CA LEU A 106 -6.22 11.64 9.10
C LEU A 106 -4.89 10.89 9.19
N ILE A 107 -4.83 9.96 10.15
CA ILE A 107 -3.61 9.24 10.55
C ILE A 107 -2.75 8.74 9.36
N PRO A 108 -3.29 8.07 8.33
CA PRO A 108 -2.46 7.59 7.23
C PRO A 108 -1.73 8.71 6.48
N VAL A 109 -2.41 9.86 6.28
CA VAL A 109 -1.81 11.04 5.63
C VAL A 109 -0.67 11.58 6.48
N GLN A 110 -0.89 11.71 7.80
CA GLN A 110 0.17 12.13 8.71
C GLN A 110 1.37 11.18 8.66
N LYS A 111 1.15 9.86 8.60
CA LYS A 111 2.26 8.89 8.50
C LYS A 111 3.03 8.99 7.20
N TRP A 112 2.37 9.31 6.09
CA TRP A 112 3.06 9.61 4.84
C TRP A 112 3.90 10.89 4.93
N ILE A 113 3.39 11.95 5.56
CA ILE A 113 4.15 13.18 5.82
C ILE A 113 5.36 12.88 6.73
N ASP A 114 5.20 12.08 7.79
CA ASP A 114 6.30 11.64 8.65
C ASP A 114 7.38 10.90 7.84
N TYR A 115 6.98 10.06 6.89
CA TYR A 115 7.90 9.40 5.96
C TYR A 115 8.62 10.37 5.02
N PHE A 116 7.94 11.38 4.48
CA PHE A 116 8.57 12.38 3.63
C PHE A 116 9.60 13.23 4.39
N ASN A 117 9.30 13.57 5.65
CA ASN A 117 10.20 14.31 6.53
C ASN A 117 11.42 13.50 6.97
N ALA A 118 11.24 12.21 7.26
CA ALA A 118 12.30 11.32 7.72
C ALA A 118 12.24 9.96 7.01
N PRO A 119 12.70 9.85 5.74
CA PRO A 119 12.56 8.63 4.96
C PRO A 119 13.38 7.47 5.55
N SER A 120 12.69 6.40 5.90
CA SER A 120 13.28 5.15 6.39
C SER A 120 12.34 3.98 6.11
N ALA A 121 12.83 2.75 6.26
CA ALA A 121 11.97 1.58 6.13
C ALA A 121 10.86 1.59 7.21
N ILE A 122 11.19 2.05 8.43
CA ILE A 122 10.22 2.14 9.54
C ILE A 122 9.10 3.12 9.19
N THR A 123 9.46 4.34 8.80
CA THR A 123 8.47 5.38 8.47
C THR A 123 7.66 5.02 7.24
N TRP A 124 8.28 4.36 6.24
CA TRP A 124 7.56 3.83 5.08
C TRP A 124 6.54 2.75 5.46
N TYR A 125 6.92 1.73 6.25
CA TYR A 125 5.97 0.69 6.68
C TYR A 125 4.83 1.26 7.51
N ARG A 126 5.10 2.22 8.40
CA ARG A 126 4.05 2.90 9.17
C ARG A 126 3.06 3.62 8.27
N ALA A 127 3.54 4.34 7.25
CA ALA A 127 2.70 5.03 6.27
C ALA A 127 1.89 4.03 5.42
N HIS A 128 2.57 3.01 4.89
CA HIS A 128 1.97 1.95 4.10
C HIS A 128 0.89 1.19 4.88
N ASN A 129 1.23 0.65 6.05
CA ASN A 129 0.35 -0.22 6.83
C ASN A 129 -0.81 0.55 7.46
N SER A 130 -0.60 1.80 7.92
CA SER A 130 -1.71 2.63 8.38
C SER A 130 -2.74 2.89 7.27
N THR A 131 -2.29 3.02 6.02
CA THR A 131 -3.16 3.15 4.85
C THR A 131 -3.97 1.88 4.59
N ILE A 132 -3.33 0.70 4.66
CA ILE A 132 -4.00 -0.60 4.50
C ILE A 132 -5.03 -0.83 5.61
N LEU A 133 -4.67 -0.56 6.88
CA LEU A 133 -5.58 -0.70 8.01
C LEU A 133 -6.77 0.25 7.90
N PHE A 134 -6.55 1.49 7.49
CA PHE A 134 -7.63 2.45 7.21
C PHE A 134 -8.58 1.91 6.12
N ALA A 135 -8.04 1.32 5.05
CA ALA A 135 -8.85 0.71 4.00
C ALA A 135 -9.59 -0.56 4.48
N CYS A 136 -9.00 -1.37 5.35
CA CYS A 136 -9.67 -2.52 5.96
C CYS A 136 -10.90 -2.09 6.76
N ASP A 137 -10.75 -1.05 7.57
CA ASP A 137 -11.85 -0.48 8.35
C ASP A 137 -12.94 0.11 7.42
N THR A 138 -12.53 0.96 6.49
CA THR A 138 -13.42 1.63 5.51
C THR A 138 -14.20 0.65 4.64
N TYR A 139 -13.58 -0.46 4.24
CA TYR A 139 -14.13 -1.41 3.28
C TYR A 139 -14.37 -2.80 3.89
N SER A 140 -14.58 -2.88 5.20
CA SER A 140 -14.88 -4.12 5.92
C SER A 140 -16.02 -4.91 5.27
N SER A 141 -17.12 -4.24 4.95
CA SER A 141 -18.26 -4.86 4.24
C SER A 141 -17.96 -5.39 2.83
N LEU A 142 -16.86 -4.96 2.21
CA LEU A 142 -16.40 -5.50 0.92
C LEU A 142 -15.56 -6.77 1.12
N ILE A 143 -14.84 -6.88 2.24
CA ILE A 143 -14.15 -8.12 2.63
C ILE A 143 -15.18 -9.23 2.81
N ASP A 144 -16.30 -8.94 3.48
CA ASP A 144 -17.37 -9.93 3.73
C ASP A 144 -18.02 -10.47 2.45
N LYS A 145 -17.91 -9.72 1.34
CA LYS A 145 -18.43 -10.12 0.01
C LYS A 145 -17.43 -10.94 -0.80
N GLU A 146 -16.16 -10.98 -0.39
CA GLU A 146 -15.16 -11.80 -1.06
C GLU A 146 -15.47 -13.29 -0.81
N PRO A 147 -15.14 -14.20 -1.75
CA PRO A 147 -15.23 -15.63 -1.50
C PRO A 147 -14.42 -16.04 -0.26
N TYR A 148 -14.87 -17.07 0.46
CA TYR A 148 -14.22 -17.51 1.70
C TYR A 148 -12.69 -17.66 1.60
N HIS A 149 -12.20 -18.31 0.54
CA HIS A 149 -10.75 -18.48 0.34
C HIS A 149 -10.02 -17.16 0.09
N GLU A 150 -10.69 -16.19 -0.52
CA GLU A 150 -10.15 -14.85 -0.74
C GLU A 150 -10.07 -14.07 0.57
N GLN A 151 -11.07 -14.18 1.45
CA GLN A 151 -11.04 -13.59 2.79
C GLN A 151 -9.85 -14.11 3.60
N VAL A 152 -9.63 -15.43 3.59
CA VAL A 152 -8.46 -16.06 4.23
C VAL A 152 -7.17 -15.51 3.65
N PHE A 153 -7.08 -15.37 2.33
CA PHE A 153 -5.90 -14.84 1.67
C PHE A 153 -5.65 -13.35 1.99
N ILE A 154 -6.69 -12.52 2.06
CA ILE A 154 -6.60 -11.12 2.51
C ILE A 154 -6.02 -11.05 3.92
N GLN A 155 -6.55 -11.86 4.86
CA GLN A 155 -6.04 -11.95 6.23
C GLN A 155 -4.54 -12.30 6.26
N GLU A 156 -4.11 -13.25 5.45
CA GLU A 156 -2.70 -13.65 5.33
C GLU A 156 -1.81 -12.53 4.77
N VAL A 157 -2.27 -11.81 3.75
CA VAL A 157 -1.53 -10.65 3.21
C VAL A 157 -1.40 -9.55 4.27
N ILE A 158 -2.46 -9.24 5.01
CA ILE A 158 -2.44 -8.25 6.10
C ILE A 158 -1.45 -8.70 7.19
N ASN A 159 -1.52 -9.96 7.62
CA ASN A 159 -0.61 -10.51 8.63
C ASN A 159 0.86 -10.39 8.20
N ARG A 160 1.16 -10.67 6.92
CA ARG A 160 2.51 -10.52 6.36
C ARG A 160 3.01 -9.09 6.45
N VAL A 161 2.25 -8.11 5.99
CA VAL A 161 2.73 -6.71 5.99
C VAL A 161 2.87 -6.14 7.40
N LEU A 162 2.00 -6.51 8.33
CA LEU A 162 2.12 -6.12 9.75
C LEU A 162 3.30 -6.81 10.44
N TYR A 163 3.57 -8.07 10.08
CA TYR A 163 4.75 -8.77 10.57
C TYR A 163 6.04 -8.10 10.09
N MET A 164 6.11 -7.73 8.81
CA MET A 164 7.28 -7.07 8.24
C MET A 164 7.58 -5.71 8.89
N GLU A 165 6.55 -4.94 9.23
CA GLU A 165 6.73 -3.72 10.03
C GLU A 165 7.37 -4.02 11.38
N LYS A 166 6.85 -5.00 12.14
CA LYS A 166 7.42 -5.41 13.43
C LYS A 166 8.88 -5.85 13.31
N VAL A 167 9.23 -6.53 12.22
CA VAL A 167 10.61 -6.96 11.93
C VAL A 167 11.51 -5.73 11.69
N VAL A 168 11.09 -4.79 10.85
CA VAL A 168 11.86 -3.57 10.55
C VAL A 168 12.01 -2.67 11.78
N GLU A 169 11.00 -2.61 12.64
CA GLU A 169 11.05 -1.91 13.93
C GLU A 169 11.94 -2.62 14.97
N GLY A 170 12.47 -3.81 14.67
CA GLY A 170 13.29 -4.58 15.61
C GLY A 170 12.51 -5.20 16.76
N LYS A 171 11.18 -5.29 16.65
CA LYS A 171 10.30 -5.87 17.67
C LYS A 171 10.19 -7.39 17.58
N CYS A 172 10.77 -8.00 16.53
CA CYS A 172 10.92 -9.45 16.40
C CYS A 172 12.30 -9.91 16.90
N LYS A 173 12.34 -10.43 18.14
CA LYS A 173 13.59 -10.85 18.81
C LYS A 173 14.35 -11.97 18.09
N TYR A 174 13.67 -12.80 17.31
CA TYR A 174 14.25 -14.04 16.74
C TYR A 174 14.90 -13.87 15.35
N LEU A 175 14.67 -12.76 14.65
CA LEU A 175 15.18 -12.58 13.27
C LEU A 175 16.38 -11.62 13.16
N GLY A 176 16.64 -10.81 14.19
CA GLY A 176 17.82 -9.94 14.27
C GLY A 176 18.04 -9.07 13.02
N PHE A 177 19.31 -8.90 12.64
CA PHE A 177 19.73 -8.11 11.47
C PHE A 177 19.28 -8.73 10.14
N ILE A 178 19.23 -10.05 10.05
CA ILE A 178 18.81 -10.80 8.85
C ILE A 178 17.34 -10.52 8.53
N GLY A 179 16.48 -10.50 9.55
CA GLY A 179 15.08 -10.11 9.40
C GLY A 179 14.91 -8.71 8.83
N ARG A 180 15.70 -7.74 9.29
CA ARG A 180 15.64 -6.36 8.76
C ARG A 180 16.07 -6.28 7.30
N PHE A 181 16.99 -7.12 6.85
CA PHE A 181 17.37 -7.19 5.44
C PHE A 181 16.26 -7.79 4.57
N ILE A 182 15.63 -8.88 5.03
CA ILE A 182 14.49 -9.52 4.33
C ILE A 182 13.29 -8.58 4.27
N ALA A 183 13.06 -7.82 5.35
CA ALA A 183 11.94 -6.91 5.48
C ALA A 183 12.18 -5.52 4.87
N ASP A 184 13.41 -5.19 4.47
CA ASP A 184 13.70 -3.90 3.85
C ASP A 184 12.98 -3.79 2.49
N PRO A 185 12.03 -2.85 2.34
CA PRO A 185 11.14 -2.79 1.18
C PRO A 185 11.87 -2.32 -0.09
N LYS A 186 13.11 -1.84 0.07
CA LYS A 186 14.01 -1.51 -1.04
C LYS A 186 14.43 -2.77 -1.81
N PHE A 187 14.40 -3.95 -1.19
CA PHE A 187 14.80 -5.20 -1.82
C PHE A 187 13.59 -5.93 -2.40
N SER A 188 13.83 -6.55 -3.56
CA SER A 188 12.85 -7.29 -4.35
C SER A 188 12.45 -8.65 -3.75
N VAL A 189 12.48 -8.81 -2.41
CA VAL A 189 11.99 -10.02 -1.76
C VAL A 189 10.51 -10.22 -2.09
N VAL A 190 9.75 -9.12 -2.17
CA VAL A 190 8.34 -9.15 -2.58
C VAL A 190 8.18 -9.67 -4.01
N ASP A 191 8.94 -9.21 -5.01
CA ASP A 191 8.93 -9.80 -6.36
C ASP A 191 9.19 -11.32 -6.37
N LYS A 192 10.09 -11.81 -5.51
CA LYS A 192 10.32 -13.26 -5.39
C LYS A 192 9.12 -13.97 -4.78
N LEU A 193 8.55 -13.41 -3.71
CA LEU A 193 7.39 -13.97 -3.03
C LEU A 193 6.15 -13.97 -3.92
N THR A 194 5.87 -12.89 -4.66
CA THR A 194 4.72 -12.78 -5.58
C THR A 194 4.79 -13.75 -6.75
N LYS A 195 5.98 -14.28 -7.06
CA LYS A 195 6.18 -15.37 -8.03
C LYS A 195 5.88 -16.77 -7.46
N VAL A 196 5.82 -16.93 -6.14
CA VAL A 196 5.46 -18.19 -5.47
C VAL A 196 3.94 -18.31 -5.46
N LYS A 197 3.40 -19.11 -6.38
CA LYS A 197 1.94 -19.30 -6.55
C LYS A 197 1.22 -19.74 -5.27
N GLN A 198 1.92 -20.47 -4.40
CA GLN A 198 1.40 -20.92 -3.10
C GLN A 198 1.25 -19.80 -2.07
N LEU A 199 1.98 -18.69 -2.26
CA LEU A 199 1.90 -17.50 -1.40
C LEU A 199 1.03 -16.42 -2.02
N TYR A 200 1.05 -16.32 -3.36
CA TYR A 200 0.36 -15.28 -4.13
C TYR A 200 -0.32 -15.92 -5.35
N PRO A 201 -1.63 -16.20 -5.28
CA PRO A 201 -2.39 -16.82 -6.37
C PRO A 201 -2.34 -15.98 -7.66
N THR A 202 -2.47 -16.64 -8.81
CA THR A 202 -2.40 -15.97 -10.13
C THR A 202 -3.74 -15.64 -10.75
N ALA A 203 -4.84 -16.13 -10.18
CA ALA A 203 -6.19 -15.88 -10.66
C ALA A 203 -7.06 -15.32 -9.54
N TYR A 204 -8.11 -14.61 -9.95
CA TYR A 204 -9.13 -14.05 -9.07
C TYR A 204 -10.52 -14.24 -9.70
N PRO A 205 -11.54 -14.60 -8.92
CA PRO A 205 -11.50 -14.89 -7.48
C PRO A 205 -10.84 -16.22 -7.13
N LEU A 206 -10.41 -16.38 -5.89
CA LEU A 206 -9.86 -17.65 -5.40
C LEU A 206 -11.00 -18.61 -5.01
N HIS A 207 -11.08 -19.77 -5.69
CA HIS A 207 -12.17 -20.75 -5.49
C HIS A 207 -11.76 -22.05 -4.76
N GLN A 208 -10.47 -22.41 -4.69
CA GLN A 208 -9.97 -23.59 -3.95
C GLN A 208 -8.57 -23.30 -3.38
N SER A 209 -8.27 -23.80 -2.17
CA SER A 209 -6.94 -23.68 -1.57
C SER A 209 -6.06 -24.92 -1.83
N LYS A 210 -4.98 -24.75 -2.58
CA LYS A 210 -3.71 -25.46 -2.37
C LYS A 210 -2.68 -24.45 -1.85
N LEU A 211 -3.05 -23.68 -0.85
CA LEU A 211 -2.23 -22.59 -0.33
C LEU A 211 -1.60 -23.02 1.00
N ASN A 212 -0.27 -23.16 0.99
CA ASN A 212 0.52 -23.29 2.21
C ASN A 212 0.92 -21.87 2.64
N PHE A 213 0.11 -21.26 3.51
CA PHE A 213 0.26 -19.86 3.90
C PHE A 213 1.38 -19.59 4.92
N SER A 214 2.02 -20.63 5.43
CA SER A 214 2.97 -20.54 6.54
C SER A 214 4.31 -19.91 6.13
N ILE A 215 4.56 -18.69 6.63
CA ILE A 215 5.85 -17.99 6.49
C ILE A 215 6.98 -18.75 7.21
N THR A 216 6.66 -19.53 8.24
CA THR A 216 7.63 -20.35 9.00
C THR A 216 8.28 -21.46 8.19
N ASN A 217 7.78 -21.79 6.99
CA ASN A 217 8.38 -22.80 6.13
C ASN A 217 9.32 -22.21 5.06
N LEU A 218 9.56 -20.90 5.08
CA LEU A 218 10.41 -20.19 4.11
C LEU A 218 11.63 -19.51 4.77
N ILE A 219 11.86 -19.79 6.05
CA ILE A 219 13.04 -19.36 6.82
C ILE A 219 13.76 -20.61 7.31
#